data_AF-A0A6A5VZQ0-F1
#
_entry.id   AF-A0A6A5VZQ0-F1
#
_cell.length_a   1.000
_cell.length_b   1.000
_cell.length_c   1.000
_cell.angle_alpha   90.00
_cell.angle_beta   90.00
_cell.angle_gamma   90.00
#
_symmetry.space_group_name_H-M   'P 1'
#
loop_
_entity.id
_entity.type
_entity.pdbx_description
1 polymer ?
#
loop_
_entity_poly.entity_id
_entity_poly.type
_entity_poly.pdbx_seq_one_letter_code
_entity_poly.pdbx_strand_id
1 'polypeptide(L)'
;MLTAAPQEFQQRLAAIVAEAHEQSLDLNDVVPPQLLDQLAGVTEHANSKQRIAALEGETKEMKEMVSKLKEQLAQAQQAVENMDIPEDRKQMQVDLDQANRAKGFYRDLMKQAEDRALHYQDKMKAALDKQVAVEDADKKIARLEQENFELRQHESKLAKELQKMKQVNQSLDDRSLAMLEDKESKIMDLKRQLRVRTQEYNKLSEDNSAVENQWQELMTSLDSFNADITTDLNAAAERHRATEQQLTQQLMTTVSKIRPLRRFYAQANDILNMYQSVFKQLLNATEQNVTYQSDFKENLLARLQAAGDEVEISKTLQAVFTTDGVDHSEDNEQLGELAESANSIQKSLNAIGHDVIHFLWALERRPDIRRLIRHKFSVWR
;
A
#
# COMPACT_ATOMS: atom_id res chain seq x y z
N MET A 1 -149.63 52.15 105.51
CA MET A 1 -150.61 53.25 105.55
C MET A 1 -151.20 53.41 104.17
N LEU A 2 -152.53 53.25 104.06
CA LEU A 2 -153.38 53.39 102.85
C LEU A 2 -153.03 52.39 101.72
N THR A 3 -153.86 51.46 101.27
CA THR A 3 -155.32 51.45 101.11
C THR A 3 -155.84 50.01 101.17
N ALA A 4 -156.68 49.75 102.16
CA ALA A 4 -157.29 48.47 102.49
C ALA A 4 -158.69 48.32 101.87
N ALA A 5 -158.75 47.98 100.58
CA ALA A 5 -160.02 47.63 99.93
C ALA A 5 -159.98 46.41 98.97
N PRO A 6 -158.82 45.94 98.43
CA PRO A 6 -158.80 44.68 97.70
C PRO A 6 -158.57 43.46 98.62
N GLN A 7 -157.88 43.66 99.76
CA GLN A 7 -157.40 42.58 100.63
C GLN A 7 -158.51 41.91 101.44
N GLU A 8 -159.52 42.64 101.90
CA GLU A 8 -160.66 42.02 102.60
C GLU A 8 -161.53 41.20 101.62
N PHE A 9 -161.66 41.66 100.38
CA PHE A 9 -162.42 40.96 99.34
C PHE A 9 -161.73 39.67 98.90
N GLN A 10 -160.41 39.70 98.73
CA GLN A 10 -159.60 38.51 98.43
C GLN A 10 -159.54 37.54 99.62
N GLN A 11 -159.49 38.04 100.86
CA GLN A 11 -159.52 37.16 102.04
C GLN A 11 -160.87 36.49 102.23
N ARG A 12 -161.98 37.17 101.92
CA ARG A 12 -163.31 36.55 101.97
C ARG A 12 -163.52 35.54 100.84
N LEU A 13 -163.06 35.82 99.62
CA LEU A 13 -163.08 34.84 98.54
C LEU A 13 -162.16 33.65 98.84
N ALA A 14 -160.98 33.86 99.43
CA ALA A 14 -160.12 32.78 99.89
C ALA A 14 -160.75 31.96 101.02
N ALA A 15 -161.52 32.58 101.93
CA ALA A 15 -162.26 31.88 102.97
C ALA A 15 -163.41 31.03 102.39
N ILE A 16 -164.16 31.54 101.41
CA ILE A 16 -165.21 30.77 100.72
C ILE A 16 -164.61 29.61 99.92
N VAL A 17 -163.45 29.80 99.29
CA VAL A 17 -162.72 28.74 98.57
C VAL A 17 -162.16 27.69 99.54
N ALA A 18 -161.62 28.10 100.69
CA ALA A 18 -161.13 27.18 101.72
C ALA A 18 -162.28 26.38 102.37
N GLU A 19 -163.43 27.02 102.62
CA GLU A 19 -164.61 26.38 103.22
C GLU A 19 -165.30 25.41 102.24
N ALA A 20 -165.31 25.72 100.94
CA ALA A 20 -165.74 24.79 99.88
C ALA A 20 -164.79 23.58 99.74
N HIS A 21 -163.47 23.80 99.94
CA HIS A 21 -162.47 22.73 99.88
C HIS A 21 -162.50 21.81 101.11
N GLU A 22 -162.92 22.32 102.27
CA GLU A 22 -163.12 21.55 103.50
C GLU A 22 -164.46 20.77 103.50
N GLN A 23 -165.50 21.26 102.78
CA GLN A 23 -166.80 20.59 102.61
C GLN A 23 -166.94 19.73 101.34
N SER A 24 -165.89 19.62 100.52
CA SER A 24 -165.86 18.82 99.28
C SER A 24 -166.96 19.17 98.26
N LEU A 25 -167.19 20.48 98.04
CA LEU A 25 -168.12 20.98 97.02
C LEU A 25 -167.35 21.63 95.87
N ASP A 26 -167.81 21.41 94.64
CA ASP A 26 -167.12 21.87 93.43
C ASP A 26 -167.40 23.35 93.14
N LEU A 27 -166.38 24.09 92.76
CA LEU A 27 -166.37 25.57 92.78
C LEU A 27 -167.26 26.23 91.71
N ASN A 28 -167.79 25.46 90.75
CA ASN A 28 -168.64 25.97 89.67
C ASN A 28 -170.08 26.27 90.11
N ASP A 29 -170.53 25.75 91.26
CA ASP A 29 -171.91 25.93 91.73
C ASP A 29 -172.09 27.16 92.63
N VAL A 30 -171.01 27.82 93.07
CA VAL A 30 -171.06 28.79 94.18
C VAL A 30 -170.75 30.25 93.78
N VAL A 31 -170.05 30.52 92.67
CA VAL A 31 -169.65 31.92 92.34
C VAL A 31 -169.98 32.32 90.89
N PRO A 32 -170.65 33.47 90.67
CA PRO A 32 -171.08 33.91 89.33
C PRO A 32 -169.94 34.15 88.33
N PRO A 33 -170.18 33.89 87.03
CA PRO A 33 -169.15 33.88 86.00
C PRO A 33 -168.44 35.23 85.73
N GLN A 34 -168.94 36.36 86.24
CA GLN A 34 -168.28 37.66 86.05
C GLN A 34 -167.00 37.85 86.90
N LEU A 35 -166.71 36.96 87.86
CA LEU A 35 -165.54 37.07 88.76
C LEU A 35 -164.35 36.17 88.36
N LEU A 36 -164.50 35.34 87.33
CA LEU A 36 -163.46 34.38 86.90
C LEU A 36 -162.21 35.06 86.29
N ASP A 37 -162.37 36.15 85.53
CA ASP A 37 -161.24 36.83 84.88
C ASP A 37 -160.30 37.53 85.87
N GLN A 38 -160.80 37.99 87.03
CA GLN A 38 -159.97 38.64 88.05
C GLN A 38 -159.16 37.64 88.90
N LEU A 39 -159.51 36.35 88.86
CA LEU A 39 -158.79 35.28 89.57
C LEU A 39 -157.52 34.82 88.83
N ALA A 40 -157.51 34.91 87.49
CA ALA A 40 -156.33 34.53 86.69
C ALA A 40 -155.12 35.44 86.96
N GLY A 41 -155.33 36.74 87.18
CA GLY A 41 -154.22 37.69 87.45
C GLY A 41 -153.58 37.55 88.84
N VAL A 42 -154.28 36.95 89.82
CA VAL A 42 -153.77 36.81 91.19
C VAL A 42 -152.93 35.53 91.35
N THR A 43 -153.25 34.47 90.61
CA THR A 43 -152.51 33.20 90.65
C THR A 43 -151.12 33.31 90.00
N GLU A 44 -150.94 34.10 88.94
CA GLU A 44 -149.61 34.34 88.34
C GLU A 44 -148.66 35.14 89.25
N HIS A 45 -149.19 36.10 90.01
CA HIS A 45 -148.37 36.92 90.90
C HIS A 45 -147.92 36.18 92.17
N ALA A 46 -148.69 35.19 92.63
CA ALA A 46 -148.27 34.32 93.75
C ALA A 46 -147.17 33.34 93.30
N ASN A 47 -147.31 32.74 92.12
CA ASN A 47 -146.33 31.79 91.58
C ASN A 47 -144.97 32.44 91.28
N SER A 48 -144.95 33.69 90.80
CA SER A 48 -143.70 34.42 90.55
C SER A 48 -142.91 34.74 91.84
N LYS A 49 -143.59 35.06 92.95
CA LYS A 49 -142.92 35.30 94.24
C LYS A 49 -142.32 34.04 94.86
N GLN A 50 -143.00 32.89 94.75
CA GLN A 50 -142.45 31.62 95.22
C GLN A 50 -141.19 31.22 94.45
N ARG A 51 -141.15 31.47 93.14
CA ARG A 51 -140.01 31.12 92.29
C ARG A 51 -138.77 32.00 92.56
N ILE A 52 -138.97 33.27 92.92
CA ILE A 52 -137.87 34.17 93.32
C ILE A 52 -137.27 33.73 94.66
N ALA A 53 -138.10 33.37 95.65
CA ALA A 53 -137.62 32.91 96.95
C ALA A 53 -136.82 31.58 96.84
N ALA A 54 -137.22 30.67 95.95
CA ALA A 54 -136.48 29.43 95.68
C ALA A 54 -135.09 29.69 95.08
N LEU A 55 -134.99 30.60 94.11
CA LEU A 55 -133.71 30.97 93.48
C LEU A 55 -132.77 31.73 94.43
N GLU A 56 -133.32 32.55 95.34
CA GLU A 56 -132.53 33.21 96.40
C GLU A 56 -132.00 32.22 97.44
N GLY A 57 -132.72 31.13 97.70
CA GLY A 57 -132.26 30.00 98.50
C GLY A 57 -131.08 29.27 97.85
N GLU A 58 -131.24 28.84 96.60
CA GLU A 58 -130.19 28.13 95.84
C GLU A 58 -128.92 28.98 95.68
N THR A 59 -129.04 30.29 95.46
CA THR A 59 -127.87 31.17 95.32
C THR A 59 -127.12 31.39 96.63
N LYS A 60 -127.78 31.31 97.78
CA LYS A 60 -127.09 31.29 99.09
C LYS A 60 -126.38 29.98 99.32
N GLU A 61 -127.01 28.84 99.04
CA GLU A 61 -126.39 27.52 99.17
C GLU A 61 -125.17 27.36 98.24
N MET A 62 -125.26 27.85 96.99
CA MET A 62 -124.14 27.89 96.05
C MET A 62 -122.99 28.78 96.54
N LYS A 63 -123.28 29.94 97.14
CA LYS A 63 -122.24 30.80 97.72
C LYS A 63 -121.54 30.13 98.90
N GLU A 64 -122.27 29.43 99.75
CA GLU A 64 -121.68 28.66 100.85
C GLU A 64 -120.86 27.46 100.36
N MET A 65 -121.31 26.75 99.32
CA MET A 65 -120.52 25.68 98.68
C MET A 65 -119.23 26.23 98.06
N VAL A 66 -119.28 27.35 97.34
CA VAL A 66 -118.09 27.97 96.76
C VAL A 66 -117.14 28.44 97.86
N SER A 67 -117.66 28.97 98.96
CA SER A 67 -116.86 29.34 100.13
C SER A 67 -116.15 28.11 100.72
N LYS A 68 -116.90 27.03 100.97
CA LYS A 68 -116.34 25.77 101.51
C LYS A 68 -115.32 25.14 100.56
N LEU A 69 -115.58 25.14 99.25
CA LEU A 69 -114.63 24.61 98.25
C LEU A 69 -113.35 25.45 98.19
N LYS A 70 -113.44 26.78 98.35
CA LYS A 70 -112.26 27.63 98.43
C LYS A 70 -111.44 27.39 99.69
N GLU A 71 -112.10 27.18 100.84
CA GLU A 71 -111.41 26.78 102.07
C GLU A 71 -110.76 25.41 101.94
N GLN A 72 -111.44 24.42 101.35
CA GLN A 72 -110.86 23.10 101.09
C GLN A 72 -109.66 23.15 100.13
N LEU A 73 -109.71 24.02 99.12
CA LEU A 73 -108.61 24.19 98.18
C LEU A 73 -107.41 24.88 98.83
N ALA A 74 -107.65 25.89 99.67
CA ALA A 74 -106.60 26.53 100.46
C ALA A 74 -105.97 25.58 101.49
N GLN A 75 -106.79 24.75 102.16
CA GLN A 75 -106.30 23.71 103.07
C GLN A 75 -105.53 22.61 102.33
N ALA A 76 -105.95 22.21 101.13
CA ALA A 76 -105.23 21.24 100.31
C ALA A 76 -103.90 21.80 99.79
N GLN A 77 -103.84 23.08 99.42
CA GLN A 77 -102.60 23.74 99.01
C GLN A 77 -101.62 23.90 100.18
N GLN A 78 -102.10 24.31 101.36
CA GLN A 78 -101.27 24.32 102.57
C GLN A 78 -100.85 22.90 102.99
N ALA A 79 -101.67 21.87 102.76
CA ALA A 79 -101.27 20.49 103.01
C ALA A 79 -100.20 19.99 102.02
N VAL A 80 -100.17 20.46 100.78
CA VAL A 80 -99.11 20.10 99.80
C VAL A 80 -97.81 20.87 100.04
N GLU A 81 -97.88 22.14 100.48
CA GLU A 81 -96.68 22.92 100.83
C GLU A 81 -96.11 22.55 102.21
N ASN A 82 -96.94 22.17 103.18
CA ASN A 82 -96.52 21.74 104.53
C ASN A 82 -96.39 20.22 104.68
N MET A 83 -96.71 19.42 103.66
CA MET A 83 -96.25 18.03 103.61
C MET A 83 -94.75 18.07 103.36
N ASP A 84 -93.98 17.75 104.41
CA ASP A 84 -92.63 17.25 104.25
C ASP A 84 -92.61 16.26 103.09
N ILE A 85 -91.93 16.64 102.00
CA ILE A 85 -91.64 15.74 100.88
C ILE A 85 -91.09 14.45 101.52
N PRO A 86 -91.68 13.27 101.26
CA PRO A 86 -91.23 12.03 101.87
C PRO A 86 -89.72 11.89 101.70
N GLU A 87 -88.99 11.62 102.78
CA GLU A 87 -87.53 11.44 102.77
C GLU A 87 -87.09 10.53 101.62
N ASP A 88 -87.88 9.50 101.30
CA ASP A 88 -87.67 8.56 100.19
C ASP A 88 -87.52 9.21 98.81
N ARG A 89 -88.25 10.30 98.51
CA ARG A 89 -88.14 10.97 97.20
C ARG A 89 -86.91 11.87 97.14
N LYS A 90 -86.55 12.52 98.25
CA LYS A 90 -85.28 13.27 98.36
C LYS A 90 -84.10 12.30 98.25
N GLN A 91 -84.20 11.13 98.89
CA GLN A 91 -83.19 10.08 98.81
C GLN A 91 -83.05 9.54 97.38
N MET A 92 -84.16 9.23 96.69
CA MET A 92 -84.11 8.81 95.29
C MET A 92 -83.48 9.85 94.35
N GLN A 93 -83.70 11.14 94.59
CA GLN A 93 -83.07 12.20 93.79
C GLN A 93 -81.56 12.28 94.04
N VAL A 94 -81.14 12.13 95.30
CA VAL A 94 -79.72 12.02 95.66
C VAL A 94 -79.09 10.77 95.02
N ASP A 95 -79.77 9.62 95.05
CA ASP A 95 -79.29 8.38 94.44
C ASP A 95 -79.18 8.50 92.92
N LEU A 96 -80.13 9.18 92.27
CA LEU A 96 -80.11 9.46 90.83
C LEU A 96 -78.97 10.41 90.46
N ASP A 97 -78.72 11.44 91.27
CA ASP A 97 -77.58 12.35 91.09
C ASP A 97 -76.24 11.63 91.30
N GLN A 98 -76.15 10.77 92.32
CA GLN A 98 -74.98 9.92 92.56
C GLN A 98 -74.74 8.95 91.39
N ALA A 99 -75.78 8.29 90.89
CA ALA A 99 -75.70 7.39 89.73
C ALA A 99 -75.29 8.14 88.46
N ASN A 100 -75.81 9.35 88.23
CA ASN A 100 -75.41 10.20 87.10
C ASN A 100 -73.95 10.66 87.20
N ARG A 101 -73.48 11.01 88.41
CA ARG A 101 -72.06 11.32 88.65
C ARG A 101 -71.18 10.09 88.41
N ALA A 102 -71.59 8.91 88.89
CA ALA A 102 -70.87 7.66 88.65
C ALA A 102 -70.81 7.33 87.15
N LYS A 103 -71.93 7.47 86.43
CA LYS A 103 -71.99 7.31 84.97
C LYS A 103 -71.07 8.29 84.25
N GLY A 104 -71.02 9.55 84.69
CA GLY A 104 -70.10 10.56 84.18
C GLY A 104 -68.64 10.14 84.38
N PHE A 105 -68.28 9.76 85.61
CA PHE A 105 -66.94 9.27 85.96
C PHE A 105 -66.52 8.07 85.11
N TYR A 106 -67.36 7.04 84.98
CA TYR A 106 -67.03 5.86 84.18
C TYR A 106 -66.94 6.17 82.68
N ARG A 107 -67.76 7.11 82.18
CA ARG A 107 -67.66 7.57 80.79
C ARG A 107 -66.34 8.28 80.53
N ASP A 108 -65.91 9.14 81.44
CA ASP A 108 -64.63 9.84 81.31
C ASP A 108 -63.45 8.87 81.46
N LEU A 109 -63.55 7.89 82.37
CA LEU A 109 -62.57 6.82 82.52
C LEU A 109 -62.47 5.96 81.24
N MET A 110 -63.61 5.62 80.64
CA MET A 110 -63.66 4.88 79.37
C MET A 110 -63.02 5.68 78.23
N LYS A 111 -63.35 6.97 78.08
CA LYS A 111 -62.71 7.84 77.08
C LYS A 111 -61.20 7.93 77.28
N GLN A 112 -60.74 8.12 78.53
CA GLN A 112 -59.31 8.13 78.83
C GLN A 112 -58.63 6.80 78.51
N ALA A 113 -59.32 5.66 78.70
CA ALA A 113 -58.80 4.36 78.33
C ALA A 113 -58.75 4.17 76.80
N GLU A 114 -59.76 4.63 76.07
CA GLU A 114 -59.79 4.66 74.60
C GLU A 114 -58.66 5.55 74.04
N ASP A 115 -58.49 6.77 74.55
CA ASP A 115 -57.41 7.68 74.15
C ASP A 115 -56.02 7.06 74.42
N ARG A 116 -55.85 6.40 75.56
CA ARG A 116 -54.61 5.66 75.86
C ARG A 116 -54.41 4.50 74.90
N ALA A 117 -55.44 3.72 74.60
CA ALA A 117 -55.37 2.60 73.67
C ALA A 117 -55.02 3.06 72.25
N LEU A 118 -55.63 4.15 71.77
CA LEU A 118 -55.30 4.79 70.50
C LEU A 118 -53.86 5.28 70.48
N HIS A 119 -53.39 5.94 71.54
CA HIS A 119 -52.00 6.37 71.65
C HIS A 119 -51.00 5.19 71.63
N TYR A 120 -51.32 4.08 72.30
CA TYR A 120 -50.51 2.87 72.23
C TYR A 120 -50.53 2.23 70.84
N GLN A 121 -51.69 2.23 70.17
CA GLN A 121 -51.81 1.75 68.80
C GLN A 121 -50.97 2.58 67.83
N ASP A 122 -51.01 3.91 67.95
CA ASP A 122 -50.23 4.82 67.12
C ASP A 122 -48.73 4.69 67.39
N LYS A 123 -48.32 4.56 68.67
CA LYS A 123 -46.93 4.26 69.03
C LYS A 123 -46.46 2.91 68.48
N MET A 124 -47.31 1.89 68.50
CA MET A 124 -46.99 0.57 67.96
C MET A 124 -46.84 0.63 66.44
N LYS A 125 -47.75 1.31 65.74
CA LYS A 125 -47.62 1.54 64.29
C LYS A 125 -46.33 2.28 63.95
N ALA A 126 -46.03 3.37 64.65
CA ALA A 126 -44.79 4.12 64.44
C ALA A 126 -43.53 3.29 64.74
N ALA A 127 -43.57 2.38 65.71
CA ALA A 127 -42.47 1.46 65.99
C ALA A 127 -42.32 0.39 64.89
N LEU A 128 -43.43 -0.15 64.38
CA LEU A 128 -43.45 -1.08 63.26
C LEU A 128 -42.92 -0.43 61.98
N ASP A 129 -43.35 0.79 61.66
CA ASP A 129 -42.88 1.53 60.49
C ASP A 129 -41.36 1.76 60.56
N LYS A 130 -40.83 2.07 61.76
CA LYS A 130 -39.39 2.17 61.98
C LYS A 130 -38.66 0.84 61.82
N GLN A 131 -39.25 -0.26 62.30
CA GLN A 131 -38.67 -1.59 62.14
C GLN A 131 -38.60 -1.97 60.66
N VAL A 132 -39.67 -1.76 59.89
CA VAL A 132 -39.69 -2.02 58.44
C VAL A 132 -38.64 -1.17 57.73
N ALA A 133 -38.51 0.11 58.09
CA ALA A 133 -37.48 0.98 57.52
C ALA A 133 -36.05 0.50 57.82
N VAL A 134 -35.80 -0.03 59.02
CA VAL A 134 -34.51 -0.63 59.39
C VAL A 134 -34.26 -1.92 58.61
N GLU A 135 -35.25 -2.82 58.52
CA GLU A 135 -35.13 -4.06 57.74
C GLU A 135 -34.86 -3.79 56.25
N ASP A 136 -35.49 -2.76 55.69
CA ASP A 136 -35.24 -2.34 54.30
C ASP A 136 -33.85 -1.70 54.13
N ALA A 137 -33.37 -0.95 55.12
CA ALA A 137 -32.01 -0.44 55.15
C ALA A 137 -30.98 -1.58 55.24
N ASP A 138 -31.20 -2.59 56.09
CA ASP A 138 -30.32 -3.76 56.24
C ASP A 138 -30.28 -4.59 54.95
N LYS A 139 -31.43 -4.81 54.30
CA LYS A 139 -31.48 -5.44 52.97
C LYS A 139 -30.68 -4.66 51.93
N LYS A 140 -30.75 -3.32 51.98
CA LYS A 140 -29.98 -2.45 51.08
C LYS A 140 -28.49 -2.52 51.37
N ILE A 141 -28.08 -2.52 52.64
CA ILE A 141 -26.69 -2.68 53.07
C ILE A 141 -26.15 -4.02 52.56
N ALA A 142 -26.87 -5.12 52.79
CA ALA A 142 -26.44 -6.46 52.35
C ALA A 142 -26.24 -6.54 50.82
N ARG A 143 -27.13 -5.91 50.02
CA ARG A 143 -26.96 -5.83 48.55
C ARG A 143 -25.70 -5.05 48.18
N LEU A 144 -25.49 -3.88 48.78
CA LEU A 144 -24.32 -3.04 48.51
C LEU A 144 -23.01 -3.71 48.94
N GLU A 145 -23.01 -4.46 50.04
CA GLU A 145 -21.85 -5.25 50.48
C GLU A 145 -21.51 -6.36 49.49
N GLN A 146 -22.53 -7.06 48.97
CA GLN A 146 -22.34 -8.07 47.93
C GLN A 146 -21.79 -7.45 46.64
N GLU A 147 -22.38 -6.35 46.17
CA GLU A 147 -21.88 -5.63 44.98
C GLU A 147 -20.43 -5.16 45.19
N ASN A 148 -20.08 -4.63 46.36
CA ASN A 148 -18.71 -4.21 46.68
C ASN A 148 -17.73 -5.39 46.67
N PHE A 149 -18.16 -6.54 47.21
CA PHE A 149 -17.37 -7.75 47.19
C PHE A 149 -17.12 -8.27 45.77
N GLU A 150 -18.15 -8.29 44.93
CA GLU A 150 -18.04 -8.67 43.51
C GLU A 150 -17.10 -7.71 42.76
N LEU A 151 -17.24 -6.40 42.96
CA LEU A 151 -16.35 -5.38 42.37
C LEU A 151 -14.89 -5.58 42.78
N ARG A 152 -14.61 -5.86 44.06
CA ARG A 152 -13.24 -6.15 44.54
C ARG A 152 -12.68 -7.43 43.92
N GLN A 153 -13.50 -8.45 43.71
CA GLN A 153 -13.07 -9.64 42.98
C GLN A 153 -12.72 -9.32 41.52
N HIS A 154 -13.55 -8.51 40.85
CA HIS A 154 -13.28 -8.08 39.48
C HIS A 154 -12.01 -7.25 39.39
N GLU A 155 -11.80 -6.31 40.31
CA GLU A 155 -10.57 -5.50 40.40
C GLU A 155 -9.34 -6.40 40.60
N SER A 156 -9.41 -7.40 41.48
CA SER A 156 -8.32 -8.35 41.71
C SER A 156 -8.01 -9.19 40.45
N LYS A 157 -9.04 -9.63 39.71
CA LYS A 157 -8.87 -10.36 38.44
C LYS A 157 -8.20 -9.46 37.40
N LEU A 158 -8.68 -8.23 37.23
CA LEU A 158 -8.14 -7.28 36.28
C LEU A 158 -6.68 -6.90 36.61
N ALA A 159 -6.35 -6.73 37.89
CA ALA A 159 -4.97 -6.48 38.33
C ALA A 159 -4.03 -7.64 37.98
N LYS A 160 -4.48 -8.90 38.15
CA LYS A 160 -3.71 -10.09 37.74
C LYS A 160 -3.54 -10.18 36.22
N GLU A 161 -4.57 -9.85 35.46
CA GLU A 161 -4.50 -9.82 33.99
C GLU A 161 -3.55 -8.73 33.49
N LEU A 162 -3.62 -7.52 34.06
CA LEU A 162 -2.67 -6.44 33.76
C LEU A 162 -1.23 -6.84 34.08
N GLN A 163 -0.99 -7.52 35.21
CA GLN A 163 0.34 -8.02 35.54
C GLN A 163 0.84 -9.05 34.53
N LYS A 164 -0.01 -10.00 34.11
CA LYS A 164 0.34 -10.97 33.07
C LYS A 164 0.65 -10.29 31.74
N MET A 165 -0.17 -9.33 31.32
CA MET A 165 0.06 -8.57 30.09
C MET A 165 1.37 -7.78 30.16
N LYS A 166 1.69 -7.19 31.31
CA LYS A 166 2.98 -6.51 31.51
C LYS A 166 4.17 -7.46 31.38
N GLN A 167 4.09 -8.67 31.94
CA GLN A 167 5.12 -9.69 31.80
C GLN A 167 5.28 -10.17 30.35
N VAL A 168 4.16 -10.37 29.64
CA VAL A 168 4.18 -10.75 28.22
C VAL A 168 4.85 -9.65 27.39
N ASN A 169 4.47 -8.39 27.59
CA ASN A 169 5.11 -7.27 26.89
C ASN A 169 6.60 -7.18 27.18
N GLN A 170 7.02 -7.30 28.45
CA GLN A 170 8.44 -7.33 28.80
C GLN A 170 9.18 -8.45 28.08
N SER A 171 8.61 -9.67 28.04
CA SER A 171 9.24 -10.79 27.33
C SER A 171 9.30 -10.59 25.81
N LEU A 172 8.33 -9.88 25.22
CA LEU A 172 8.33 -9.52 23.80
C LEU A 172 9.37 -8.45 23.51
N ASP A 173 9.50 -7.45 24.38
CA ASP A 173 10.49 -6.39 24.28
C ASP A 173 11.91 -6.99 24.36
N ASP A 174 12.19 -7.83 25.36
CA ASP A 174 13.48 -8.53 25.52
C ASP A 174 13.80 -9.38 24.28
N ARG A 175 12.81 -10.12 23.76
CA ARG A 175 12.98 -10.93 22.56
C ARG A 175 13.23 -10.07 21.32
N SER A 176 12.56 -8.92 21.21
CA SER A 176 12.73 -8.00 20.09
C SER A 176 14.11 -7.36 20.10
N LEU A 177 14.61 -6.96 21.28
CA LEU A 177 15.95 -6.42 21.47
C LEU A 177 17.02 -7.47 21.12
N ALA A 178 16.89 -8.70 21.61
CA ALA A 178 17.82 -9.77 21.26
C ALA A 178 17.85 -10.07 19.75
N MET A 179 16.69 -10.01 19.06
CA MET A 179 16.65 -10.16 17.60
C MET A 179 17.29 -8.97 16.86
N LEU A 180 17.16 -7.75 17.40
CA LEU A 180 17.81 -6.57 16.82
C LEU A 180 19.32 -6.68 16.96
N GLU A 181 19.83 -7.05 18.14
CA GLU A 181 21.26 -7.27 18.38
C GLU A 181 21.85 -8.35 17.45
N ASP A 182 21.16 -9.49 17.29
CA ASP A 182 21.57 -10.54 16.35
C ASP A 182 21.60 -10.03 14.89
N LYS A 183 20.59 -9.26 14.46
CA LYS A 183 20.57 -8.66 13.12
C LYS A 183 21.67 -7.61 12.93
N GLU A 184 21.94 -6.78 13.93
CA GLU A 184 23.01 -5.79 13.88
C GLU A 184 24.38 -6.46 13.78
N SER A 185 24.61 -7.55 14.52
CA SER A 185 25.84 -8.33 14.43
C SER A 185 26.05 -8.90 13.01
N LYS A 186 25.00 -9.49 12.42
CA LYS A 186 25.02 -10.00 11.03
C LYS A 186 25.28 -8.90 10.00
N ILE A 187 24.68 -7.72 10.19
CA ILE A 187 24.93 -6.57 9.31
C ILE A 187 26.40 -6.13 9.41
N MET A 188 26.98 -6.12 10.60
CA MET A 188 28.39 -5.76 10.80
C MET A 188 29.34 -6.78 10.14
N ASP A 189 29.05 -8.07 10.27
CA ASP A 189 29.81 -9.13 9.59
C ASP A 189 29.73 -9.03 8.07
N LEU A 190 28.52 -8.81 7.51
CA LEU A 190 28.34 -8.60 6.08
C LEU A 190 29.06 -7.35 5.58
N LYS A 191 29.03 -6.24 6.34
CA LYS A 191 29.80 -5.04 6.02
C LYS A 191 31.30 -5.31 6.00
N ARG A 192 31.81 -6.13 6.94
CA ARG A 192 33.22 -6.54 6.96
C ARG A 192 33.57 -7.38 5.73
N GLN A 193 32.75 -8.37 5.38
CA GLN A 193 32.95 -9.20 4.19
C GLN A 193 32.92 -8.37 2.90
N LEU A 194 32.00 -7.40 2.81
CA LEU A 194 31.90 -6.51 1.66
C LEU A 194 33.17 -5.66 1.51
N ARG A 195 33.71 -5.10 2.61
CA ARG A 195 34.98 -4.36 2.57
C ARG A 195 36.15 -5.22 2.08
N VAL A 196 36.25 -6.46 2.55
CA VAL A 196 37.30 -7.40 2.09
C VAL A 196 37.16 -7.67 0.60
N ARG A 197 35.95 -8.00 0.12
CA ARG A 197 35.70 -8.23 -1.31
C ARG A 197 35.94 -7.00 -2.17
N THR A 198 35.61 -5.80 -1.70
CA THR A 198 35.91 -4.56 -2.44
C THR A 198 37.42 -4.36 -2.56
N GLN A 199 38.19 -4.65 -1.51
CA GLN A 199 39.65 -4.59 -1.59
C GLN A 199 40.22 -5.64 -2.56
N GLU A 200 39.70 -6.87 -2.54
CA GLU A 200 40.08 -7.92 -3.51
C GLU A 200 39.75 -7.51 -4.95
N TYR A 201 38.57 -6.95 -5.18
CA TYR A 201 38.16 -6.44 -6.49
C TYR A 201 39.08 -5.33 -6.99
N ASN A 202 39.42 -4.37 -6.13
CA ASN A 202 40.33 -3.28 -6.50
C ASN A 202 41.72 -3.81 -6.87
N LYS A 203 42.26 -4.76 -6.10
CA LYS A 203 43.53 -5.43 -6.43
C LYS A 203 43.45 -6.16 -7.78
N LEU A 204 42.38 -6.91 -8.01
CA LEU A 204 42.18 -7.61 -9.28
C LEU A 204 42.06 -6.63 -10.46
N SER A 205 41.44 -5.47 -10.24
CA SER A 205 41.34 -4.40 -11.25
C SER A 205 42.70 -3.76 -11.54
N GLU A 206 43.53 -3.55 -10.52
CA GLU A 206 44.91 -3.08 -10.67
C GLU A 206 45.77 -4.10 -11.44
N ASP A 207 45.68 -5.38 -11.06
CA ASP A 207 46.37 -6.48 -11.74
C ASP A 207 45.93 -6.60 -13.20
N ASN A 208 44.63 -6.49 -13.48
CA ASN A 208 44.10 -6.55 -14.84
C ASN A 208 44.60 -5.36 -15.69
N SER A 209 44.63 -4.15 -15.12
CA SER A 209 45.21 -2.99 -15.80
C SER A 209 46.70 -3.17 -16.07
N ALA A 210 47.45 -3.77 -15.13
CA ALA A 210 48.86 -4.07 -15.34
C ALA A 210 49.08 -5.10 -16.47
N VAL A 211 48.23 -6.13 -16.56
CA VAL A 211 48.27 -7.11 -17.65
C VAL A 211 47.91 -6.47 -19.00
N GLU A 212 46.88 -5.63 -19.05
CA GLU A 212 46.50 -4.89 -20.27
C GLU A 212 47.65 -4.00 -20.76
N ASN A 213 48.32 -3.28 -19.86
CA ASN A 213 49.50 -2.46 -20.19
C ASN A 213 50.65 -3.32 -20.73
N GLN A 214 50.98 -4.45 -20.07
CA GLN A 214 52.01 -5.38 -20.55
C GLN A 214 51.67 -5.97 -21.92
N TRP A 215 50.41 -6.28 -22.16
CA TRP A 215 49.94 -6.79 -23.46
C TRP A 215 50.06 -5.73 -24.56
N GLN A 216 49.72 -4.46 -24.27
CA GLN A 216 49.91 -3.35 -25.20
C GLN A 216 51.39 -3.06 -25.49
N GLU A 217 52.26 -3.13 -24.48
CA GLU A 217 53.71 -3.01 -24.66
C GLU A 217 54.26 -4.14 -25.56
N LEU A 218 53.85 -5.38 -25.31
CA LEU A 218 54.25 -6.52 -26.14
C LEU A 218 53.76 -6.37 -27.59
N MET A 219 52.51 -5.93 -27.77
CA MET A 219 51.94 -5.71 -29.10
C MET A 219 52.71 -4.62 -29.86
N THR A 220 53.00 -3.50 -29.18
CA THR A 220 53.80 -2.40 -29.76
C THR A 220 55.21 -2.85 -30.10
N SER A 221 55.83 -3.67 -29.24
CA SER A 221 57.15 -4.25 -29.49
C SER A 221 57.12 -5.19 -30.70
N LEU A 222 56.09 -6.03 -30.83
CA LEU A 222 55.95 -6.96 -31.95
C LEU A 222 55.68 -6.22 -33.26
N ASP A 223 54.89 -5.15 -33.24
CA ASP A 223 54.67 -4.27 -34.39
C ASP A 223 55.97 -3.56 -34.82
N SER A 224 56.76 -3.06 -33.86
CA SER A 224 58.07 -2.46 -34.15
C SER A 224 59.04 -3.48 -34.74
N PHE A 225 59.09 -4.70 -34.19
CA PHE A 225 59.95 -5.77 -34.68
C PHE A 225 59.53 -6.25 -36.07
N ASN A 226 58.21 -6.35 -36.35
CA ASN A 226 57.71 -6.67 -37.68
C ASN A 226 58.04 -5.56 -38.69
N ALA A 227 57.95 -4.29 -38.30
CA ALA A 227 58.36 -3.18 -39.14
C ALA A 227 59.86 -3.27 -39.46
N ASP A 228 60.70 -3.53 -38.46
CA ASP A 228 62.15 -3.70 -38.63
C ASP A 228 62.52 -4.91 -39.50
N ILE A 229 61.86 -6.06 -39.32
CA ILE A 229 62.06 -7.21 -40.23
C ILE A 229 61.67 -6.85 -41.66
N THR A 230 60.56 -6.13 -41.83
CA THR A 230 60.07 -5.76 -43.17
C THR A 230 61.03 -4.80 -43.86
N THR A 231 61.61 -3.84 -43.13
CA THR A 231 62.62 -2.92 -43.68
C THR A 231 63.91 -3.65 -44.02
N ASP A 232 64.39 -4.53 -43.14
CA ASP A 232 65.58 -5.36 -43.38
C ASP A 232 65.40 -6.31 -44.57
N LEU A 233 64.23 -6.96 -44.69
CA LEU A 233 63.91 -7.84 -45.81
C LEU A 233 63.86 -7.06 -47.13
N ASN A 234 63.24 -5.87 -47.13
CA ASN A 234 63.20 -5.02 -48.32
C ASN A 234 64.61 -4.56 -48.72
N ALA A 235 65.44 -4.14 -47.76
CA ALA A 235 66.83 -3.76 -48.03
C ALA A 235 67.66 -4.94 -48.57
N ALA A 236 67.47 -6.15 -48.02
CA ALA A 236 68.13 -7.35 -48.53
C ALA A 236 67.65 -7.72 -49.94
N ALA A 237 66.34 -7.61 -50.20
CA ALA A 237 65.77 -7.85 -51.53
C ALA A 237 66.27 -6.84 -52.58
N GLU A 238 66.41 -5.57 -52.20
CA GLU A 238 66.98 -4.53 -53.06
C GLU A 238 68.46 -4.82 -53.36
N ARG A 239 69.26 -5.18 -52.34
CA ARG A 239 70.66 -5.59 -52.54
C ARG A 239 70.75 -6.80 -53.47
N HIS A 240 69.90 -7.81 -53.28
CA HIS A 240 69.88 -8.99 -54.16
C HIS A 240 69.55 -8.60 -55.61
N ARG A 241 68.51 -7.78 -55.82
CA ARG A 241 68.15 -7.29 -57.16
C ARG A 241 69.28 -6.49 -57.81
N ALA A 242 69.97 -5.65 -57.04
CA ALA A 242 71.12 -4.90 -57.53
C ALA A 242 72.27 -5.83 -57.93
N THR A 243 72.60 -6.84 -57.12
CA THR A 243 73.64 -7.83 -57.46
C THR A 243 73.26 -8.69 -58.66
N GLU A 244 71.99 -9.08 -58.77
CA GLU A 244 71.48 -9.88 -59.89
C GLU A 244 71.49 -9.08 -61.19
N GLN A 245 71.10 -7.80 -61.15
CA GLN A 245 71.22 -6.89 -62.28
C GLN A 245 72.67 -6.69 -62.70
N GLN A 246 73.59 -6.50 -61.74
CA GLN A 246 75.02 -6.37 -62.01
C GLN A 246 75.59 -7.63 -62.67
N LEU A 247 75.26 -8.82 -62.15
CA LEU A 247 75.74 -10.09 -62.69
C LEU A 247 75.15 -10.37 -64.09
N THR A 248 73.88 -10.03 -64.30
CA THR A 248 73.24 -10.12 -65.63
C THR A 248 73.90 -9.18 -66.63
N GLN A 249 74.24 -7.96 -66.21
CA GLN A 249 74.95 -6.98 -67.04
C GLN A 249 76.35 -7.48 -67.40
N GLN A 250 77.11 -8.05 -66.46
CA GLN A 250 78.42 -8.67 -66.70
C GLN A 250 78.35 -9.88 -67.65
N LEU A 251 77.32 -10.72 -67.54
CA LEU A 251 77.11 -11.82 -68.48
C LEU A 251 76.81 -11.30 -69.89
N MET A 252 75.96 -10.27 -70.03
CA MET A 252 75.63 -9.70 -71.33
C MET A 252 76.84 -9.05 -72.01
N THR A 253 77.68 -8.32 -71.27
CA THR A 253 78.91 -7.71 -71.80
C THR A 253 79.88 -8.80 -72.29
N THR A 254 80.13 -9.82 -71.49
CA THR A 254 81.03 -10.93 -71.84
C THR A 254 80.55 -11.68 -73.09
N VAL A 255 79.25 -12.03 -73.16
CA VAL A 255 78.67 -12.71 -74.33
C VAL A 255 78.75 -11.83 -75.58
N SER A 256 78.57 -10.52 -75.45
CA SER A 256 78.66 -9.58 -76.57
C SER A 256 80.08 -9.48 -77.14
N LYS A 257 81.12 -9.56 -76.28
CA LYS A 257 82.54 -9.57 -76.68
C LYS A 257 82.99 -10.88 -77.32
N ILE A 258 82.51 -12.03 -76.83
CA ILE A 258 82.88 -13.35 -77.36
C ILE A 258 82.29 -13.61 -78.76
N ARG A 259 81.08 -13.12 -79.03
CA ARG A 259 80.34 -13.41 -80.27
C ARG A 259 81.11 -13.07 -81.56
N PRO A 260 81.69 -11.87 -81.74
CA PRO A 260 82.46 -11.55 -82.94
C PRO A 260 83.75 -12.38 -83.05
N LEU A 261 84.45 -12.63 -81.94
CA LEU A 261 85.64 -13.49 -81.93
C LEU A 261 85.31 -14.91 -82.39
N ARG A 262 84.22 -15.49 -81.89
CA ARG A 262 83.77 -16.82 -82.35
C ARG A 262 83.47 -16.84 -83.85
N ARG A 263 82.84 -15.79 -84.39
CA ARG A 263 82.55 -15.68 -85.82
C ARG A 263 83.82 -15.53 -86.65
N PHE A 264 84.77 -14.71 -86.17
CA PHE A 264 86.09 -14.60 -86.78
C PHE A 264 86.79 -15.95 -86.88
N TYR A 265 86.90 -16.72 -85.79
CA TYR A 265 87.59 -18.02 -85.82
C TYR A 265 86.88 -19.03 -86.74
N ALA A 266 85.55 -18.98 -86.84
CA ALA A 266 84.82 -19.79 -87.81
C ALA A 266 85.17 -19.40 -89.25
N GLN A 267 85.21 -18.10 -89.57
CA GLN A 267 85.58 -17.61 -90.89
C GLN A 267 87.05 -17.85 -91.22
N ALA A 268 87.96 -17.71 -90.26
CA ALA A 268 89.37 -18.04 -90.38
C ALA A 268 89.55 -19.53 -90.72
N ASN A 269 88.81 -20.42 -90.06
CA ASN A 269 88.81 -21.85 -90.37
C ASN A 269 88.29 -22.11 -91.80
N ASP A 270 87.24 -21.41 -92.24
CA ASP A 270 86.74 -21.53 -93.62
C ASP A 270 87.77 -21.06 -94.65
N ILE A 271 88.48 -19.96 -94.38
CA ILE A 271 89.57 -19.46 -95.23
C ILE A 271 90.71 -20.48 -95.30
N LEU A 272 91.13 -21.04 -94.16
CA LEU A 272 92.14 -22.09 -94.12
C LEU A 272 91.69 -23.34 -94.88
N ASN A 273 90.42 -23.73 -94.80
CA ASN A 273 89.86 -24.84 -95.59
C ASN A 273 89.87 -24.53 -97.09
N MET A 274 89.60 -23.29 -97.48
CA MET A 274 89.73 -22.86 -98.88
C MET A 274 91.18 -22.94 -99.36
N TYR A 275 92.16 -22.47 -98.57
CA TYR A 275 93.58 -22.66 -98.90
C TYR A 275 93.96 -24.13 -98.97
N GLN A 276 93.52 -24.94 -98.00
CA GLN A 276 93.80 -26.37 -97.98
C GLN A 276 93.22 -27.07 -99.21
N SER A 277 92.01 -26.70 -99.66
CA SER A 277 91.39 -27.22 -100.87
C SER A 277 92.22 -26.90 -102.10
N VAL A 278 92.68 -25.65 -102.24
CA VAL A 278 93.58 -25.24 -103.33
C VAL A 278 94.86 -26.08 -103.35
N PHE A 279 95.53 -26.21 -102.19
CA PHE A 279 96.76 -27.00 -102.11
C PHE A 279 96.52 -28.50 -102.36
N LYS A 280 95.42 -29.08 -101.83
CA LYS A 280 95.05 -30.47 -102.09
C LYS A 280 94.83 -30.69 -103.58
N GLN A 281 94.06 -29.84 -104.25
CA GLN A 281 93.78 -29.93 -105.68
C GLN A 281 95.06 -29.79 -106.53
N LEU A 282 95.97 -28.90 -106.15
CA LEU A 282 97.26 -28.72 -106.83
C LEU A 282 98.18 -29.95 -106.70
N LEU A 283 98.20 -30.56 -105.51
CA LEU A 283 99.10 -31.66 -105.16
C LEU A 283 98.49 -33.06 -105.40
N ASN A 284 97.20 -33.18 -105.74
CA ASN A 284 96.57 -34.46 -106.00
C ASN A 284 96.97 -34.98 -107.40
N ALA A 285 97.54 -36.19 -107.45
CA ALA A 285 98.07 -36.79 -108.68
C ALA A 285 96.99 -37.45 -109.57
N THR A 286 95.82 -37.75 -109.01
CA THR A 286 94.77 -38.54 -109.66
C THR A 286 93.75 -37.72 -110.46
N GLU A 287 93.59 -36.42 -110.20
CA GLU A 287 92.64 -35.56 -110.90
C GLU A 287 93.34 -34.66 -111.92
N GLN A 288 93.16 -34.97 -113.21
CA GLN A 288 93.83 -34.23 -114.30
C GLN A 288 93.33 -32.79 -114.44
N ASN A 289 92.06 -32.52 -114.12
CA ASN A 289 91.44 -31.21 -114.26
C ASN A 289 90.99 -30.64 -112.90
N VAL A 290 91.84 -29.83 -112.27
CA VAL A 290 91.36 -28.89 -111.23
C VAL A 290 90.63 -27.77 -111.94
N THR A 291 89.31 -27.73 -111.79
CA THR A 291 88.47 -26.58 -112.10
C THR A 291 88.31 -25.79 -110.82
N TYR A 292 88.99 -24.64 -110.75
CA TYR A 292 88.64 -23.65 -109.74
C TYR A 292 87.23 -23.13 -110.08
N GLN A 293 86.36 -23.06 -109.07
CA GLN A 293 85.09 -22.38 -109.23
C GLN A 293 85.38 -20.94 -109.68
N SER A 294 84.65 -20.44 -110.69
CA SER A 294 84.80 -19.06 -111.21
C SER A 294 84.78 -18.02 -110.09
N ASP A 295 84.07 -18.34 -109.02
CA ASP A 295 83.76 -17.43 -107.94
C ASP A 295 84.73 -17.59 -106.76
N PHE A 296 85.79 -18.42 -106.87
CA PHE A 296 86.73 -18.69 -105.78
C PHE A 296 87.39 -17.40 -105.26
N LYS A 297 87.83 -16.53 -106.18
CA LYS A 297 88.48 -15.25 -105.82
C LYS A 297 87.52 -14.35 -105.07
N GLU A 298 86.29 -14.19 -105.57
CA GLU A 298 85.27 -13.35 -104.95
C GLU A 298 84.86 -13.90 -103.59
N ASN A 299 84.67 -15.21 -103.47
CA ASN A 299 84.36 -15.88 -102.20
C ASN A 299 85.50 -15.74 -101.18
N LEU A 300 86.76 -15.92 -101.59
CA LEU A 300 87.91 -15.76 -100.69
C LEU A 300 88.04 -14.31 -100.20
N LEU A 301 87.92 -13.33 -101.10
CA LEU A 301 87.96 -11.91 -100.73
C LEU A 301 86.78 -11.52 -99.83
N ALA A 302 85.57 -12.01 -100.11
CA ALA A 302 84.40 -11.77 -99.27
C ALA A 302 84.57 -12.35 -97.86
N ARG A 303 85.16 -13.56 -97.72
CA ARG A 303 85.43 -14.15 -96.40
C ARG A 303 86.57 -13.46 -95.66
N LEU A 304 87.61 -13.05 -96.37
CA LEU A 304 88.69 -12.25 -95.79
C LEU A 304 88.16 -10.90 -95.30
N GLN A 305 87.29 -10.24 -96.07
CA GLN A 305 86.66 -9.00 -95.65
C GLN A 305 85.75 -9.22 -94.44
N ALA A 306 84.86 -10.22 -94.47
CA ALA A 306 83.99 -10.54 -93.34
C ALA A 306 84.78 -10.86 -92.06
N ALA A 307 85.92 -11.56 -92.18
CA ALA A 307 86.81 -11.83 -91.04
C ALA A 307 87.50 -10.56 -90.54
N GLY A 308 87.75 -9.59 -91.43
CA GLY A 308 88.22 -8.26 -91.06
C GLY A 308 87.17 -7.51 -90.26
N ASP A 309 85.94 -7.48 -90.78
CA ASP A 309 84.80 -6.79 -90.16
C ASP A 309 84.50 -7.34 -88.76
N GLU A 310 84.52 -8.66 -88.55
CA GLU A 310 84.30 -9.27 -87.22
C GLU A 310 85.43 -8.93 -86.22
N VAL A 311 86.69 -8.80 -86.67
CA VAL A 311 87.79 -8.33 -85.82
C VAL A 311 87.65 -6.85 -85.48
N GLU A 312 87.21 -6.01 -86.42
CA GLU A 312 86.94 -4.59 -86.16
C GLU A 312 85.76 -4.40 -85.21
N ILE A 313 84.68 -5.18 -85.37
CA ILE A 313 83.56 -5.22 -84.42
C ILE A 313 84.06 -5.64 -83.03
N SER A 314 84.92 -6.65 -82.94
CA SER A 314 85.50 -7.05 -81.66
C SER A 314 86.31 -5.92 -80.99
N LYS A 315 87.13 -5.19 -81.76
CA LYS A 315 87.93 -4.07 -81.24
C LYS A 315 87.10 -2.87 -80.82
N THR A 316 86.07 -2.54 -81.61
CA THR A 316 85.15 -1.43 -81.28
C THR A 316 84.35 -1.75 -80.03
N LEU A 317 83.84 -2.98 -79.88
CA LEU A 317 83.20 -3.43 -78.65
C LEU A 317 84.18 -3.41 -77.47
N GLN A 318 85.41 -3.89 -77.65
CA GLN A 318 86.43 -3.83 -76.61
C GLN A 318 86.71 -2.38 -76.18
N ALA A 319 86.88 -1.45 -77.13
CA ALA A 319 87.10 -0.04 -76.86
C ALA A 319 85.93 0.59 -76.08
N VAL A 320 84.69 0.39 -76.54
CA VAL A 320 83.48 0.90 -75.88
C VAL A 320 83.39 0.43 -74.42
N PHE A 321 83.59 -0.88 -74.19
CA PHE A 321 83.53 -1.44 -72.84
C PHE A 321 84.72 -1.04 -71.94
N THR A 322 85.88 -0.70 -72.51
CA THR A 322 87.00 -0.14 -71.73
C THR A 322 86.77 1.32 -71.34
N THR A 323 86.15 2.13 -72.20
CA THR A 323 85.82 3.54 -71.88
C THR A 323 84.70 3.69 -70.87
N ASP A 324 83.71 2.80 -70.88
CA ASP A 324 82.59 2.86 -69.93
C ASP A 324 82.97 2.36 -68.53
N GLY A 325 84.23 1.96 -68.30
CA GLY A 325 84.73 1.50 -66.99
C GLY A 325 84.03 0.24 -66.49
N VAL A 326 83.35 -0.48 -67.37
CA VAL A 326 82.40 -1.53 -66.99
C VAL A 326 83.11 -2.77 -66.44
N ASP A 327 84.37 -3.03 -66.78
CA ASP A 327 84.98 -4.28 -66.34
C ASP A 327 86.51 -4.36 -66.51
N HIS A 328 87.21 -4.74 -65.43
CA HIS A 328 88.64 -5.12 -65.39
C HIS A 328 88.80 -6.59 -64.95
N SER A 329 87.77 -7.41 -65.16
CA SER A 329 87.85 -8.85 -64.90
C SER A 329 88.94 -9.54 -65.72
N GLU A 330 89.55 -10.56 -65.11
CA GLU A 330 90.56 -11.44 -65.73
C GLU A 330 90.06 -12.03 -67.06
N ASP A 331 88.75 -12.31 -67.17
CA ASP A 331 88.10 -12.77 -68.40
C ASP A 331 88.21 -11.76 -69.55
N ASN A 332 88.19 -10.46 -69.27
CA ASN A 332 88.31 -9.44 -70.32
C ASN A 332 89.73 -9.23 -70.80
N GLU A 333 90.71 -9.45 -69.94
CA GLU A 333 92.11 -9.44 -70.33
C GLU A 333 92.38 -10.60 -71.31
N GLN A 334 91.91 -11.80 -70.97
CA GLN A 334 92.00 -12.97 -71.86
C GLN A 334 91.25 -12.77 -73.19
N LEU A 335 90.06 -12.15 -73.17
CA LEU A 335 89.34 -11.83 -74.41
C LEU A 335 90.05 -10.76 -75.25
N GLY A 336 90.73 -9.82 -74.61
CA GLY A 336 91.57 -8.82 -75.27
C GLY A 336 92.75 -9.46 -75.99
N GLU A 337 93.48 -10.34 -75.31
CA GLU A 337 94.57 -11.12 -75.92
C GLU A 337 94.06 -11.96 -77.10
N LEU A 338 92.88 -12.56 -76.97
CA LEU A 338 92.28 -13.34 -78.04
C LEU A 338 91.90 -12.48 -79.26
N ALA A 339 91.46 -11.24 -79.05
CA ALA A 339 91.18 -10.27 -80.12
C ALA A 339 92.45 -9.78 -80.82
N GLU A 340 93.53 -9.58 -80.07
CA GLU A 340 94.84 -9.25 -80.63
C GLU A 340 95.41 -10.40 -81.47
N SER A 341 95.30 -11.62 -80.96
CA SER A 341 95.65 -12.85 -81.70
C SER A 341 94.82 -12.99 -82.97
N ALA A 342 93.50 -12.80 -82.89
CA ALA A 342 92.60 -12.81 -84.04
C ALA A 342 93.01 -11.78 -85.11
N ASN A 343 93.38 -10.56 -84.69
CA ASN A 343 93.88 -9.53 -85.58
C ASN A 343 95.21 -9.90 -86.25
N SER A 344 96.12 -10.56 -85.53
CA SER A 344 97.38 -11.06 -86.10
C SER A 344 97.14 -12.17 -87.14
N ILE A 345 96.25 -13.12 -86.81
CA ILE A 345 95.81 -14.18 -87.73
C ILE A 345 95.16 -13.58 -88.96
N GLN A 346 94.27 -12.59 -88.80
CA GLN A 346 93.58 -11.94 -89.91
C GLN A 346 94.53 -11.25 -90.88
N LYS A 347 95.55 -10.53 -90.37
CA LYS A 347 96.59 -9.93 -91.21
C LYS A 347 97.37 -10.99 -91.99
N SER A 348 97.68 -12.10 -91.33
CA SER A 348 98.39 -13.23 -91.95
C SER A 348 97.54 -13.93 -93.01
N LEU A 349 96.26 -14.20 -92.73
CA LEU A 349 95.31 -14.74 -93.71
C LEU A 349 95.11 -13.79 -94.88
N ASN A 350 95.02 -12.49 -94.66
CA ASN A 350 94.96 -11.51 -95.75
C ASN A 350 96.20 -11.58 -96.64
N ALA A 351 97.41 -11.57 -96.05
CA ALA A 351 98.65 -11.67 -96.83
C ALA A 351 98.68 -12.96 -97.66
N ILE A 352 98.43 -14.11 -97.02
CA ILE A 352 98.37 -15.42 -97.69
C ILE A 352 97.28 -15.42 -98.78
N GLY A 353 96.13 -14.81 -98.53
CA GLY A 353 95.02 -14.74 -99.47
C GLY A 353 95.38 -14.00 -100.74
N HIS A 354 96.05 -12.85 -100.62
CA HIS A 354 96.57 -12.12 -101.77
C HIS A 354 97.59 -12.95 -102.53
N ASP A 355 98.53 -13.60 -101.83
CA ASP A 355 99.53 -14.48 -102.44
C ASP A 355 98.89 -15.66 -103.18
N VAL A 356 97.89 -16.32 -102.58
CA VAL A 356 97.15 -17.43 -103.19
C VAL A 356 96.40 -16.97 -104.43
N ILE A 357 95.74 -15.82 -104.40
CA ILE A 357 95.05 -15.24 -105.57
C ILE A 357 96.04 -14.94 -106.68
N HIS A 358 97.16 -14.28 -106.37
CA HIS A 358 98.22 -13.97 -107.34
C HIS A 358 98.85 -15.24 -107.92
N PHE A 359 99.09 -16.25 -107.07
CA PHE A 359 99.64 -17.54 -107.47
C PHE A 359 98.68 -18.29 -108.40
N LEU A 360 97.40 -18.39 -108.05
CA LEU A 360 96.39 -19.02 -108.90
C LEU A 360 96.23 -18.30 -110.24
N TRP A 361 96.22 -16.97 -110.25
CA TRP A 361 96.17 -16.18 -111.47
C TRP A 361 97.41 -16.36 -112.35
N ALA A 362 98.59 -16.47 -111.75
CA ALA A 362 99.83 -16.78 -112.47
C ALA A 362 99.81 -18.20 -113.06
N LEU A 363 99.24 -19.19 -112.34
CA LEU A 363 99.05 -20.55 -112.83
C LEU A 363 98.05 -20.65 -113.97
N GLU A 364 96.99 -19.83 -113.95
CA GLU A 364 95.99 -19.75 -115.02
C GLU A 364 96.60 -19.19 -116.32
N ARG A 365 97.50 -18.20 -116.20
CA ARG A 365 98.21 -17.60 -117.34
C ARG A 365 99.35 -18.47 -117.90
N ARG A 366 99.91 -19.40 -117.10
CA ARG A 366 101.04 -20.26 -117.49
C ARG A 366 100.77 -21.73 -117.14
N PRO A 367 99.99 -22.46 -117.98
CA PRO A 367 99.59 -23.84 -117.71
C PRO A 367 100.75 -24.85 -117.73
N ASP A 368 101.87 -24.49 -118.34
CA ASP A 368 103.16 -25.20 -118.35
C ASP A 368 103.83 -25.24 -116.97
N ILE A 369 103.79 -24.14 -116.21
CA ILE A 369 104.30 -24.08 -114.83
C ILE A 369 103.50 -24.99 -113.90
N ARG A 370 102.18 -25.10 -114.13
CA ARG A 370 101.32 -26.04 -113.40
C ARG A 370 101.74 -27.50 -113.57
N ARG A 371 102.11 -27.90 -114.81
CA ARG A 371 102.65 -29.26 -115.07
C ARG A 371 103.99 -29.46 -114.37
N LEU A 372 104.85 -28.45 -114.36
CA LEU A 372 106.16 -28.50 -113.69
C LEU A 372 106.03 -28.63 -112.16
N ILE A 373 105.15 -27.86 -111.54
CA ILE A 373 104.87 -27.94 -110.10
C ILE A 373 104.31 -29.32 -109.75
N ARG A 374 103.34 -29.82 -110.52
CA ARG A 374 102.85 -31.20 -110.34
C ARG A 374 104.00 -32.20 -110.44
N HIS A 375 104.83 -32.14 -111.49
CA HIS A 375 105.94 -33.10 -111.66
C HIS A 375 106.98 -33.02 -110.54
N LYS A 376 107.33 -31.83 -110.04
CA LYS A 376 108.28 -31.68 -108.92
C LYS A 376 107.72 -32.20 -107.59
N PHE A 377 106.44 -31.98 -107.32
CA PHE A 377 105.83 -32.34 -106.03
C PHE A 377 105.12 -33.70 -106.05
N SER A 378 104.85 -34.30 -107.22
CA SER A 378 104.29 -35.65 -107.35
C SER A 378 105.35 -36.76 -107.28
N VAL A 379 106.64 -36.42 -107.22
CA VAL A 379 107.76 -37.37 -107.11
C VAL A 379 108.07 -37.74 -105.64
N TRP A 380 107.38 -37.14 -104.67
CA TRP A 380 107.53 -37.43 -103.24
C TRP A 380 106.26 -38.04 -102.61
N ARG A 381 105.66 -39.01 -103.30
CA ARG A 381 104.79 -40.02 -102.69
C ARG A 381 105.26 -41.41 -103.05
#